data_AF-A0A966S5U8-F1
#
_entry.id   AF-A0A966S5U8-F1
#
_cell.length_a   1.000
_cell.length_b   1.000
_cell.length_c   1.000
_cell.angle_alpha   90.00
_cell.angle_beta   90.00
_cell.angle_gamma   90.00
#
_symmetry.space_group_name_H-M   'P 1'
#
loop_
_entity.id
_entity.type
_entity.pdbx_description
1 polymer ?
#
loop_
_entity_poly.entity_id
_entity_poly.type
_entity_poly.pdbx_seq_one_letter_code
_entity_poly.pdbx_strand_id
1 'polypeptide(L)'
;MTHRIRAFKYLSPWIFFLGGWIAFTSTGWMVWLNMIWAWICVPLVELLIKPDSTNLDTAEEELVKNDPIYDWLLYGVVIVQYALLFLFLQSISDPSLSKWDFTGRILVMGLLCGSFG
;
A
#
# COMPACT_ATOMS: atom_id res chain seq x y z
N MET A 1 -2.98 18.67 -16.77
CA MET A 1 -3.50 18.25 -15.44
C MET A 1 -2.48 18.65 -14.37
N THR A 2 -2.86 19.40 -13.31
CA THR A 2 -1.92 20.01 -12.35
C THR A 2 -1.02 18.96 -11.67
N HIS A 3 0.30 19.15 -11.72
CA HIS A 3 1.34 18.23 -11.20
C HIS A 3 1.06 17.61 -9.82
N ARG A 4 0.28 18.29 -8.95
CA ARG A 4 -0.11 17.81 -7.62
C ARG A 4 -0.95 16.52 -7.62
N ILE A 5 -1.78 16.29 -8.64
CA ILE A 5 -2.65 15.10 -8.70
C ILE A 5 -1.85 13.83 -9.08
N ARG A 6 -0.75 13.98 -9.84
CA ARG A 6 0.13 12.86 -10.22
C ARG A 6 0.93 12.32 -9.02
N ALA A 7 1.42 13.20 -8.14
CA ALA A 7 2.16 12.77 -6.94
C ALA A 7 1.31 11.88 -6.01
N PHE A 8 0.01 12.19 -5.84
CA PHE A 8 -0.90 11.35 -5.04
C PHE A 8 -1.08 9.94 -5.63
N LYS A 9 -1.04 9.80 -6.96
CA LYS A 9 -1.09 8.47 -7.60
C LYS A 9 0.15 7.63 -7.29
N TYR A 10 1.33 8.24 -7.20
CA TYR A 10 2.58 7.53 -6.92
C TYR A 10 2.83 7.28 -5.43
N LEU A 11 2.15 8.02 -4.55
CA LEU A 11 2.24 7.87 -3.09
C LEU A 11 1.20 6.89 -2.52
N SER A 12 0.15 6.54 -3.27
CA SER A 12 -0.92 5.66 -2.77
C SER A 12 -0.42 4.29 -2.27
N PRO A 13 0.60 3.64 -2.86
CA PRO A 13 1.17 2.40 -2.33
C PRO A 13 1.76 2.54 -0.92
N TRP A 14 2.31 3.71 -0.61
CA TRP A 14 3.07 3.95 0.61
C TRP A 14 2.20 4.01 1.86
N ILE A 15 0.91 4.32 1.71
CA ILE A 15 -0.08 4.22 2.80
C ILE A 15 -0.18 2.77 3.29
N PHE A 16 -0.19 1.80 2.37
CA PHE A 16 -0.28 0.39 2.74
C PHE A 16 0.98 -0.08 3.46
N PHE A 17 2.15 0.41 3.08
CA PHE A 17 3.39 0.10 3.80
C PHE A 17 3.41 0.68 5.22
N LEU A 18 2.94 1.92 5.40
CA LEU A 18 2.78 2.50 6.73
C LEU A 18 1.79 1.69 7.58
N GLY A 19 0.64 1.29 7.00
CA GLY A 19 -0.31 0.43 7.66
C GLY A 19 0.25 -0.97 7.98
N GLY A 20 1.14 -1.50 7.15
CA GLY A 20 1.85 -2.75 7.38
C GLY A 20 2.78 -2.65 8.59
N TRP A 21 3.58 -1.59 8.66
CA TRP A 21 4.41 -1.29 9.83
C TRP A 21 3.58 -1.21 11.11
N ILE A 22 2.46 -0.46 11.07
CA ILE A 22 1.55 -0.35 12.21
C ILE A 22 1.01 -1.73 12.60
N ALA A 23 0.56 -2.54 11.63
CA ALA A 23 -0.01 -3.84 11.92
C ALA A 23 0.99 -4.81 12.59
N PHE A 24 2.26 -4.76 12.19
CA PHE A 24 3.29 -5.65 12.73
C PHE A 24 3.90 -5.17 14.06
N THR A 25 3.67 -3.91 14.44
CA THR A 25 4.19 -3.31 15.70
C THR A 25 3.10 -3.01 16.73
N SER A 26 1.83 -3.22 16.41
CA SER A 26 0.68 -2.98 17.29
C SER A 26 -0.17 -4.23 17.50
N THR A 27 -1.18 -4.13 18.37
CA THR A 27 -2.16 -5.19 18.67
C THR A 27 -3.58 -4.61 18.68
N GLY A 28 -4.58 -5.48 18.69
CA GLY A 28 -5.99 -5.10 18.68
C GLY A 28 -6.45 -4.54 17.34
N TRP A 29 -7.30 -3.52 17.38
CA TRP A 29 -7.97 -3.00 16.18
C TRP A 29 -7.01 -2.36 15.17
N MET A 30 -5.85 -1.84 15.64
CA MET A 30 -4.86 -1.17 14.78
C MET A 30 -4.24 -2.12 13.75
N VAL A 31 -4.18 -3.42 14.06
CA VAL A 31 -3.71 -4.47 13.13
C VAL A 31 -4.52 -4.50 11.85
N TRP A 32 -5.80 -4.10 11.92
CA TRP A 32 -6.76 -4.23 10.84
C TRP A 32 -6.90 -2.97 9.98
N LEU A 33 -6.15 -1.91 10.27
CA LEU A 33 -6.21 -0.64 9.56
C LEU A 33 -6.02 -0.80 8.04
N ASN A 34 -5.05 -1.61 7.62
CA ASN A 34 -4.82 -1.87 6.20
C ASN A 34 -6.01 -2.57 5.54
N MET A 35 -6.69 -3.46 6.27
CA MET A 35 -7.86 -4.17 5.75
C MET A 35 -9.08 -3.27 5.63
N ILE A 36 -9.32 -2.45 6.66
CA ILE A 36 -10.37 -1.43 6.64
C ILE A 36 -10.13 -0.45 5.49
N TRP A 37 -8.88 -0.02 5.31
CA TRP A 37 -8.54 0.91 4.23
C TRP A 37 -8.79 0.29 2.85
N ALA A 38 -8.25 -0.92 2.59
CA ALA A 38 -8.35 -1.58 1.29
C ALA A 38 -9.80 -1.95 0.91
N TRP A 39 -10.58 -2.46 1.86
CA TRP A 39 -11.88 -3.10 1.56
C TRP A 39 -13.09 -2.26 1.94
N ILE A 40 -12.90 -1.17 2.68
CA ILE A 40 -14.00 -0.26 3.06
C ILE A 40 -13.71 1.14 2.52
N CYS A 41 -12.59 1.75 2.91
CA CYS A 41 -12.32 3.15 2.56
C CYS A 41 -12.14 3.35 1.04
N VAL A 42 -11.30 2.53 0.39
CA VAL A 42 -11.04 2.66 -1.05
C VAL A 42 -12.32 2.48 -1.88
N PRO A 43 -13.11 1.40 -1.72
CA PRO A 43 -14.38 1.25 -2.45
C PRO A 43 -15.36 2.40 -2.21
N LEU A 44 -15.49 2.90 -0.98
CA LEU A 44 -16.40 4.02 -0.68
C LEU A 44 -15.96 5.32 -1.36
N VAL A 45 -14.65 5.60 -1.38
CA VAL A 45 -14.09 6.76 -2.08
C VAL A 45 -14.27 6.61 -3.59
N GLU A 46 -14.09 5.40 -4.13
CA GLU A 46 -14.28 5.11 -5.55
C GLU A 46 -15.70 5.43 -6.02
N LEU A 47 -16.73 5.16 -5.21
CA LEU A 47 -18.12 5.51 -5.53
C LEU A 47 -18.37 7.02 -5.71
N LEU A 48 -17.50 7.87 -5.16
CA LEU A 48 -17.62 9.33 -5.24
C LEU A 48 -16.83 9.93 -6.42
N ILE A 49 -15.90 9.17 -7.02
CA ILE A 49 -15.02 9.63 -8.08
C ILE A 49 -15.58 9.18 -9.43
N LYS A 50 -15.79 10.12 -10.36
CA LYS A 50 -16.21 9.77 -11.72
C LYS A 50 -15.04 9.15 -12.49
N PRO A 51 -15.28 8.08 -13.29
CA PRO A 51 -14.28 7.55 -14.20
C PRO A 51 -13.84 8.62 -15.19
N ASP A 52 -12.53 8.72 -15.42
CA ASP A 52 -11.96 9.55 -16.49
C ASP A 52 -11.68 8.67 -17.70
N SER A 53 -12.37 8.91 -18.81
CA SER A 53 -12.23 8.14 -20.06
C SER A 53 -11.21 8.77 -21.02
N THR A 54 -10.49 9.81 -20.61
CA THR A 54 -9.47 10.43 -21.46
C THR A 54 -8.17 9.64 -21.39
N ASN A 55 -7.67 9.23 -22.57
CA ASN A 55 -6.35 8.64 -22.69
C ASN A 55 -5.28 9.73 -22.58
N LEU A 56 -4.08 9.35 -22.13
CA LEU A 56 -2.92 10.23 -22.19
C LEU A 56 -2.59 10.52 -23.66
N ASP A 57 -2.23 11.77 -23.96
CA ASP A 57 -1.69 12.13 -25.27
C ASP A 57 -0.28 11.55 -25.42
N THR A 58 0.16 11.26 -26.65
CA THR A 58 1.44 10.57 -26.93
C THR A 58 2.64 11.30 -26.33
N ALA A 59 2.61 12.64 -26.34
CA ALA A 59 3.64 13.46 -25.70
C ALA A 59 3.61 13.40 -24.15
N GLU A 60 2.43 13.22 -23.54
CA GLU A 60 2.32 13.03 -22.09
C GLU A 60 2.75 11.61 -21.66
N GLU A 61 2.49 10.60 -22.50
CA GLU A 61 2.96 9.23 -22.26
C GLU A 61 4.49 9.12 -22.24
N GLU A 62 5.19 9.74 -23.20
CA GLU A 62 6.66 9.71 -23.26
C GLU A 62 7.33 10.41 -22.07
N LEU A 63 6.70 11.46 -21.54
CA LEU A 63 7.16 12.16 -20.34
C LEU A 63 6.94 11.32 -19.06
N VAL A 64 5.82 10.60 -18.96
CA VAL A 64 5.55 9.69 -17.82
C VAL A 64 6.50 8.49 -17.84
N LYS A 65 6.79 7.97 -19.03
CA LYS A 65 7.63 6.77 -19.20
C LYS A 65 9.09 6.97 -18.80
N ASN A 66 9.57 8.21 -18.80
CA ASN A 66 10.95 8.56 -18.46
C ASN A 66 11.05 9.35 -17.14
N ASP A 67 10.08 9.23 -16.22
CA ASP A 67 10.12 9.93 -14.94
C ASP A 67 11.03 9.18 -13.93
N PRO A 68 12.27 9.66 -13.67
CA PRO A 68 13.18 8.96 -12.76
C PRO A 68 12.66 8.93 -11.31
N ILE A 69 11.78 9.87 -10.92
CA ILE A 69 11.18 9.87 -9.57
C ILE A 69 10.26 8.65 -9.43
N TYR A 70 9.50 8.34 -10.48
CA TYR A 70 8.65 7.16 -10.52
C TYR A 70 9.48 5.88 -10.35
N ASP A 71 10.59 5.76 -11.07
CA ASP A 71 11.50 4.60 -10.96
C ASP A 71 12.09 4.46 -9.56
N TRP A 72 12.56 5.55 -8.95
CA TRP A 72 13.08 5.53 -7.58
C TRP A 72 12.01 5.13 -6.56
N LEU A 73 10.78 5.63 -6.70
CA LEU A 73 9.67 5.21 -5.84
C LEU A 73 9.36 3.72 -6.03
N LEU A 74 9.37 3.22 -7.27
CA LEU A 74 9.13 1.82 -7.58
C LEU A 74 10.21 0.91 -6.99
N TYR A 75 11.49 1.28 -7.06
CA TYR A 75 12.55 0.51 -6.40
C TYR A 75 12.45 0.57 -4.88
N GLY A 76 12.00 1.71 -4.32
CA GLY A 76 11.74 1.86 -2.90
C GLY A 76 10.69 0.87 -2.37
N VAL A 77 9.63 0.61 -3.14
CA VAL A 77 8.58 -0.39 -2.82
C VAL A 77 9.21 -1.76 -2.52
N VAL A 78 10.16 -2.22 -3.34
CA VAL A 78 10.80 -3.53 -3.16
C VAL A 78 11.60 -3.59 -1.86
N ILE A 79 12.39 -2.55 -1.57
CA ILE A 79 13.20 -2.49 -0.34
C ILE A 79 12.30 -2.52 0.90
N VAL A 80 11.23 -1.73 0.88
CA VAL A 80 10.27 -1.64 2.00
C VAL A 80 9.49 -2.94 2.15
N GLN A 81 9.10 -3.59 1.06
CA GLN A 81 8.41 -4.88 1.08
C GLN A 81 9.24 -5.96 1.79
N TYR A 82 10.54 -6.06 1.48
CA TYR A 82 11.42 -7.01 2.18
C TYR A 82 11.65 -6.64 3.65
N ALA A 83 11.77 -5.35 3.97
CA ALA A 83 11.89 -4.90 5.36
C ALA A 83 10.63 -5.26 6.18
N LEU A 84 9.45 -5.07 5.61
CA LEU A 84 8.18 -5.42 6.25
C LEU A 84 7.96 -6.93 6.32
N LEU A 85 8.39 -7.70 5.32
CA LEU A 85 8.37 -9.16 5.39
C LEU A 85 9.22 -9.66 6.56
N PHE A 86 10.43 -9.14 6.73
CA PHE A 86 11.29 -9.48 7.86
C PHE A 86 10.61 -9.14 9.20
N LEU A 87 10.06 -7.93 9.31
CA LEU A 87 9.33 -7.49 10.50
C LEU A 87 8.11 -8.36 10.79
N PHE A 88 7.34 -8.74 9.76
CA PHE A 88 6.20 -9.63 9.87
C PHE A 88 6.61 -10.98 10.47
N LEU A 89 7.66 -11.61 9.92
CA LEU A 89 8.16 -12.91 10.38
C LEU A 89 8.61 -12.87 11.85
N GLN A 90 9.25 -11.78 12.27
CA GLN A 90 9.57 -11.57 13.69
C GLN A 90 8.30 -11.39 14.52
N SER A 91 7.38 -10.54 14.06
CA SER A 91 6.17 -10.18 14.79
C SER A 91 5.22 -11.36 15.00
N ILE A 92 5.14 -12.29 14.06
CA ILE A 92 4.23 -13.44 14.13
C ILE A 92 4.78 -14.58 14.99
N SER A 93 6.07 -14.51 15.33
CA SER A 93 6.74 -15.46 16.21
C SER A 93 6.52 -15.17 17.70
N ASP A 94 5.83 -14.07 18.05
CA ASP A 94 5.51 -13.71 19.43
C ASP A 94 4.45 -14.67 20.02
N PRO A 95 4.78 -15.47 21.06
CA PRO A 95 3.85 -16.43 21.65
C PRO A 95 2.70 -15.77 22.42
N SER A 96 2.80 -14.48 22.75
CA SER A 96 1.74 -13.72 23.42
C SER A 96 0.69 -13.18 22.43
N LEU A 97 0.90 -13.34 21.12
CA LEU A 97 0.03 -12.80 20.10
C LEU A 97 -1.35 -13.46 20.15
N SER A 98 -2.40 -12.63 20.22
CA SER A 98 -3.76 -13.12 20.19
C SER A 98 -4.09 -13.73 18.83
N LYS A 99 -5.04 -14.69 18.79
CA LYS A 99 -5.52 -15.26 17.50
C LYS A 99 -6.05 -14.17 16.56
N TRP A 100 -6.67 -13.14 17.13
CA TRP A 100 -7.19 -11.99 16.39
C TRP A 100 -6.07 -11.22 15.68
N ASP A 101 -5.01 -10.88 16.41
CA ASP A 101 -3.87 -10.14 15.85
C ASP A 101 -3.07 -11.02 14.89
N PHE A 102 -2.92 -12.31 15.20
CA PHE A 102 -2.25 -13.28 14.33
C PHE A 102 -2.92 -13.35 12.96
N THR A 103 -4.25 -13.53 12.91
CA THR A 103 -4.99 -13.53 11.64
C THR A 103 -4.90 -12.18 10.94
N GLY A 104 -5.03 -11.06 11.67
CA GLY A 104 -4.92 -9.73 11.11
C GLY A 104 -3.56 -9.48 10.45
N ARG A 105 -2.46 -9.84 11.12
CA ARG A 105 -1.10 -9.70 10.58
C ARG A 105 -0.88 -10.56 9.32
N ILE A 106 -1.39 -11.80 9.30
CA ILE A 106 -1.33 -12.64 8.09
C ILE A 106 -2.06 -11.98 6.92
N LEU A 107 -3.28 -11.50 7.15
CA LEU A 107 -4.08 -10.87 6.10
C LEU A 107 -3.43 -9.57 5.60
N VAL A 108 -2.84 -8.78 6.50
CA VAL A 108 -2.10 -7.57 6.12
C VAL A 108 -0.86 -7.93 5.29
N MET A 109 -0.05 -8.91 5.70
CA MET A 109 1.10 -9.34 4.90
C MET A 109 0.65 -9.88 3.53
N GLY A 110 -0.43 -10.68 3.51
CA GLY A 110 -1.04 -11.18 2.28
C GLY A 110 -1.49 -10.06 1.34
N LEU A 111 -2.07 -8.97 1.88
CA LEU A 111 -2.42 -7.78 1.10
C LEU A 111 -1.18 -7.14 0.46
N LEU A 112 -0.12 -6.95 1.26
CA LEU A 112 1.11 -6.31 0.78
C LEU A 112 1.74 -7.12 -0.37
N CYS A 113 1.82 -8.45 -0.23
CA CYS A 113 2.26 -9.33 -1.31
C CYS A 113 1.33 -9.29 -2.52
N GLY A 114 0.02 -9.43 -2.32
CA GLY A 114 -0.93 -9.46 -3.43
C GLY A 114 -1.01 -8.16 -4.24
N SER A 115 -0.69 -7.02 -3.62
CA SER A 115 -0.80 -5.71 -4.28
C SER A 115 0.49 -5.27 -4.96
N PHE A 116 1.66 -5.67 -4.43
CA PHE A 116 2.97 -5.13 -4.86
C PHE A 116 3.99 -6.20 -5.30
N GLY A 117 3.69 -7.50 -5.15
CA GLY A 117 4.58 -8.61 -5.51
C GLY A 117 4.71 -9.66 -4.41
#